data_AF-A0A9E2C1C8-F1
#
_entry.id   AF-A0A9E2C1C8-F1
#
_cell.length_a   1.000
_cell.length_b   1.000
_cell.length_c   1.000
_cell.angle_alpha   90.00
_cell.angle_beta   90.00
_cell.angle_gamma   90.00
#
_symmetry.space_group_name_H-M   'P 1'
#
loop_
_entity.id
_entity.type
_entity.pdbx_description
1 polymer ?
#
loop_
_entity_poly.entity_id
_entity_poly.type
_entity_poly.pdbx_seq_one_letter_code
_entity_poly.pdbx_strand_id
1 'polypeptide(L)'
;MNSKNKYSVAILVIIALFTGIDAYGMPLMTSNLEWKGRIVVEFSEALGTIQVTHAGGIAELGEYSLDALAHRYKVYSMEKLIPGVQKPSYPAIRDISRYFIVEFPSDKDLREVANSYQLNSYVITAEPYQIYTCLFTPSDPFFPDQWALSHVNAETAYDYCRGSRDVIIGIVDSGIDTAHADL
;
A
#
# COMPACT_ATOMS: atom_id res chain seq x y z
N MET A 1 -40.68 -52.40 19.84
CA MET A 1 -40.65 -51.91 18.45
C MET A 1 -39.83 -50.62 18.39
N ASN A 2 -38.98 -50.53 17.38
CA ASN A 2 -37.96 -49.52 17.13
C ASN A 2 -38.41 -48.06 17.28
N SER A 3 -37.57 -47.24 17.90
CA SER A 3 -36.99 -46.07 17.22
C SER A 3 -35.77 -45.55 17.99
N LYS A 4 -34.59 -45.70 17.39
CA LYS A 4 -33.33 -45.06 17.83
C LYS A 4 -33.37 -43.60 17.34
N ASN A 5 -33.56 -42.64 18.24
CA ASN A 5 -33.26 -41.25 17.93
C ASN A 5 -31.78 -40.98 18.17
N LYS A 6 -31.06 -40.69 17.08
CA LYS A 6 -29.65 -40.33 17.05
C LYS A 6 -29.49 -38.93 17.64
N TYR A 7 -28.66 -38.79 18.67
CA TYR A 7 -28.19 -37.48 19.13
C TYR A 7 -27.19 -36.94 18.11
N SER A 8 -27.60 -35.95 17.32
CA SER A 8 -26.67 -35.12 16.55
C SER A 8 -26.03 -34.12 17.51
N VAL A 9 -24.78 -34.37 17.89
CA VAL A 9 -23.95 -33.40 18.61
C VAL A 9 -23.59 -32.29 17.61
N ALA A 10 -24.30 -31.17 17.68
CA ALA A 10 -23.88 -29.94 17.00
C ALA A 10 -22.75 -29.32 17.82
N ILE A 11 -21.50 -29.49 17.36
CA ILE A 11 -20.35 -28.75 17.88
C ILE A 11 -20.51 -27.32 17.39
N LEU A 12 -20.99 -26.45 18.29
CA LEU A 12 -21.11 -25.02 18.06
C LEU A 12 -19.69 -24.45 18.22
N VAL A 13 -18.93 -24.43 17.12
CA VAL A 13 -17.66 -23.72 17.04
C VAL A 13 -18.01 -22.23 17.12
N ILE A 14 -17.87 -21.66 18.32
CA ILE A 14 -17.88 -20.22 18.51
C ILE A 14 -16.60 -19.70 17.85
N ILE A 15 -16.70 -19.36 16.57
CA ILE A 15 -15.72 -18.53 15.90
C ILE A 15 -15.90 -17.15 16.54
N ALA A 16 -15.05 -16.86 17.52
CA ALA A 16 -14.86 -15.49 17.98
C ALA A 16 -14.26 -14.69 16.82
N LEU A 17 -15.13 -14.17 15.96
CA LEU A 17 -14.84 -13.04 15.11
C LEU A 17 -14.51 -11.90 16.06
N PHE A 18 -13.23 -11.72 16.34
CA PHE A 18 -12.73 -10.40 16.73
C PHE A 18 -12.98 -9.49 15.53
N THR A 19 -14.19 -8.93 15.44
CA THR A 19 -14.38 -7.66 14.77
C THR A 19 -13.60 -6.66 15.61
N GLY A 20 -12.31 -6.52 15.31
CA GLY A 20 -11.58 -5.33 15.67
C GLY A 20 -12.41 -4.17 15.18
N ILE A 21 -12.96 -3.41 16.12
CA ILE A 21 -13.48 -2.10 15.83
C ILE A 21 -12.24 -1.32 15.39
N ASP A 22 -12.04 -1.20 14.08
CA ASP A 22 -11.04 -0.28 13.53
C ASP A 22 -11.47 1.11 13.97
N ALA A 23 -10.92 1.56 15.10
CA ALA A 23 -10.93 2.95 15.45
C ALA A 23 -10.23 3.66 14.30
N TYR A 24 -10.97 4.50 13.57
CA TYR A 24 -10.48 5.47 12.59
C TYR A 24 -9.59 6.54 13.25
N GLY A 25 -8.64 6.12 14.09
CA GLY A 25 -7.58 6.95 14.62
C GLY A 25 -6.43 6.98 13.63
N MET A 26 -5.76 8.11 13.53
CA MET A 26 -4.49 8.16 12.80
C MET A 26 -3.56 7.07 13.36
N PRO A 27 -2.85 6.35 12.49
CA PRO A 27 -1.92 5.34 12.95
C PRO A 27 -0.87 5.94 13.87
N LEU A 28 -0.24 5.08 14.69
CA LEU A 28 0.88 5.53 15.51
C LEU A 28 2.03 5.96 14.61
N MET A 29 2.42 7.24 14.67
CA MET A 29 3.43 7.82 13.79
C MET A 29 4.69 8.26 14.54
N THR A 30 5.79 8.39 13.81
CA THR A 30 6.96 9.17 14.26
C THR A 30 6.72 10.67 14.04
N SER A 31 7.63 11.52 14.52
CA SER A 31 7.58 12.97 14.26
C SER A 31 7.73 13.32 12.77
N ASN A 32 8.22 12.39 11.95
CA ASN A 32 8.48 12.58 10.52
C ASN A 32 7.34 12.01 9.65
N LEU A 33 6.15 11.77 10.22
CA LEU A 33 5.00 11.16 9.53
C LEU A 33 5.29 9.75 8.99
N GLU A 34 6.16 8.98 9.67
CA GLU A 34 6.40 7.57 9.35
C GLU A 34 5.45 6.69 10.18
N TRP A 35 4.79 5.73 9.55
CA TRP A 35 3.87 4.80 10.22
C TRP A 35 4.67 3.77 11.04
N LYS A 36 4.55 3.79 12.37
CA LYS A 36 5.24 2.84 13.25
C LYS A 36 4.76 1.41 13.01
N GLY A 37 5.70 0.47 12.94
CA GLY A 37 5.39 -0.93 12.69
C GLY A 37 5.20 -1.27 11.21
N ARG A 38 5.52 -0.35 10.27
CA ARG A 38 5.44 -0.60 8.84
C ARG A 38 6.67 -0.11 8.10
N ILE A 39 7.25 -0.97 7.28
CA ILE A 39 8.25 -0.58 6.27
C ILE A 39 7.77 -1.00 4.89
N VAL A 40 8.26 -0.32 3.86
CA VAL A 40 8.14 -0.75 2.47
C VAL A 40 9.44 -1.45 2.09
N VAL A 41 9.33 -2.63 1.47
CA VAL A 41 10.46 -3.42 1.00
C VAL A 41 10.28 -3.71 -0.49
N GLU A 42 11.27 -3.35 -1.30
CA GLU A 42 11.40 -3.82 -2.68
C GLU A 42 12.27 -5.08 -2.69
N PHE A 43 11.67 -6.22 -2.99
CA PHE A 43 12.42 -7.47 -3.10
C PHE A 43 13.12 -7.56 -4.47
N SER A 44 14.27 -8.22 -4.51
CA SER A 44 15.04 -8.45 -5.74
C SER A 44 14.46 -9.60 -6.58
N GLU A 45 14.63 -9.54 -7.90
CA GLU A 45 14.20 -10.63 -8.80
C GLU A 45 14.82 -11.99 -8.47
N ALA A 46 15.98 -11.99 -7.80
CA ALA A 46 16.66 -13.22 -7.37
C ALA A 46 15.82 -14.04 -6.38
N LEU A 47 14.85 -13.42 -5.68
CA LEU A 47 13.92 -14.13 -4.81
C LEU A 47 12.90 -14.98 -5.60
N GLY A 48 12.75 -14.77 -6.91
CA GLY A 48 11.82 -15.51 -7.75
C GLY A 48 10.36 -15.16 -7.48
N THR A 49 9.48 -16.16 -7.52
CA THR A 49 8.05 -15.98 -7.23
C THR A 49 7.84 -15.82 -5.73
N ILE A 50 7.28 -14.68 -5.32
CA ILE A 50 7.00 -14.38 -3.92
C ILE A 50 5.62 -14.95 -3.56
N GLN A 51 5.57 -15.81 -2.55
CA GLN A 51 4.34 -16.30 -1.92
C GLN A 51 4.49 -16.10 -0.41
N VAL A 52 3.54 -15.41 0.21
CA VAL A 52 3.55 -15.17 1.65
C VAL A 52 2.77 -16.29 2.33
N THR A 53 3.45 -17.06 3.17
CA THR A 53 2.84 -18.06 4.05
C THR A 53 2.81 -17.57 5.48
N HIS A 54 1.97 -18.17 6.33
CA HIS A 54 1.90 -17.82 7.74
C HIS A 54 2.17 -19.04 8.62
N ALA A 55 3.13 -18.92 9.53
CA ALA A 55 3.47 -19.95 10.51
C ALA A 55 3.59 -19.32 11.90
N GLY A 56 2.79 -19.80 12.86
CA GLY A 56 2.85 -19.28 14.24
C GLY A 56 2.53 -17.79 14.38
N GLY A 57 1.78 -17.20 13.43
CA GLY A 57 1.48 -15.76 13.40
C GLY A 57 2.60 -14.91 12.79
N ILE A 58 3.63 -15.52 12.21
CA ILE A 58 4.69 -14.84 11.45
C ILE A 58 4.43 -15.02 9.96
N ALA A 59 4.58 -13.93 9.20
CA ALA A 59 4.55 -13.96 7.74
C ALA A 59 5.94 -14.36 7.20
N GLU A 60 5.99 -15.40 6.39
CA GLU A 60 7.20 -16.03 5.87
C GLU A 60 7.18 -16.06 4.34
N LEU A 61 8.37 -16.02 3.74
CA LEU A 61 8.58 -16.05 2.29
C LEU A 61 9.20 -17.37 1.82
N GLY A 62 9.59 -18.25 2.76
CA GLY A 62 10.25 -19.52 2.46
C GLY A 62 11.74 -19.36 2.11
N GLU A 63 12.31 -18.20 2.39
CA GLU A 63 13.73 -17.89 2.20
C GLU A 63 14.38 -17.66 3.56
N TYR A 64 15.33 -18.53 3.92
CA TYR A 64 15.88 -18.62 5.28
C TYR A 64 16.34 -17.28 5.84
N SER A 65 17.04 -16.49 5.03
CA SER A 65 17.60 -15.21 5.46
C SER A 65 16.53 -14.13 5.72
N LEU A 66 15.41 -14.18 5.00
CA LEU A 66 14.27 -13.27 5.16
C LEU A 66 13.35 -13.73 6.28
N ASP A 67 13.13 -15.04 6.40
CA ASP A 67 12.31 -15.63 7.47
C ASP A 67 12.99 -15.41 8.83
N ALA A 68 14.32 -15.50 8.91
CA ALA A 68 15.05 -15.14 10.13
C ALA A 68 14.81 -13.69 10.57
N LEU A 69 14.71 -12.74 9.63
CA LEU A 69 14.34 -11.35 9.93
C LEU A 69 12.87 -11.25 10.36
N ALA A 70 11.98 -11.95 9.68
CA ALA A 70 10.55 -11.98 10.02
C ALA A 70 10.33 -12.47 11.46
N HIS A 71 11.00 -13.56 11.86
CA HIS A 71 10.98 -14.08 13.23
C HIS A 71 11.60 -13.11 14.24
N ARG A 72 12.77 -12.53 13.93
CA ARG A 72 13.45 -11.57 14.80
C ARG A 72 12.57 -10.36 15.12
N TYR A 73 11.87 -9.83 14.12
CA TYR A 73 11.05 -8.64 14.26
C TYR A 73 9.56 -8.92 14.51
N LYS A 74 9.19 -10.21 14.57
CA LYS A 74 7.80 -10.67 14.73
C LYS A 74 6.88 -10.11 13.65
N VAL A 75 7.33 -10.15 12.40
CA VAL A 75 6.56 -9.68 11.24
C VAL A 75 5.31 -10.55 11.11
N TYR A 76 4.14 -9.94 11.23
CA TYR A 76 2.86 -10.66 11.22
C TYR A 76 2.11 -10.52 9.89
N SER A 77 2.54 -9.61 9.01
CA SER A 77 1.92 -9.36 7.71
C SER A 77 2.96 -8.91 6.68
N MET A 78 2.83 -9.44 5.47
CA MET A 78 3.54 -8.97 4.27
C MET A 78 2.55 -8.92 3.12
N GLU A 79 2.24 -7.73 2.62
CA GLU A 79 1.26 -7.52 1.55
C GLU A 79 1.85 -6.68 0.43
N LYS A 80 1.35 -6.83 -0.79
CA LYS A 80 1.78 -5.96 -1.89
C LYS A 80 1.40 -4.51 -1.60
N LEU A 81 2.33 -3.59 -1.82
CA LEU A 81 2.09 -2.14 -1.71
C LEU A 81 0.97 -1.70 -2.65
N ILE A 82 0.92 -2.29 -3.85
CA ILE A 82 -0.12 -2.05 -4.84
C ILE A 82 -0.90 -3.36 -5.02
N PRO A 83 -2.09 -3.49 -4.42
CA PRO A 83 -2.90 -4.69 -4.54
C PRO A 83 -3.21 -5.04 -6.00
N GLY A 84 -3.18 -6.34 -6.34
CA GLY A 84 -3.54 -6.83 -7.67
C GLY A 84 -2.52 -6.60 -8.78
N VAL A 85 -1.43 -5.84 -8.54
CA VAL A 85 -0.42 -5.60 -9.56
C VAL A 85 0.34 -6.89 -9.90
N GLN A 86 0.61 -7.07 -11.20
CA GLN A 86 1.36 -8.21 -11.74
C GLN A 86 2.65 -7.72 -12.38
N LYS A 87 3.62 -8.63 -12.53
CA LYS A 87 4.86 -8.34 -13.26
C LYS A 87 4.51 -7.87 -14.68
N PRO A 88 5.02 -6.70 -15.13
CA PRO A 88 4.72 -6.19 -16.45
C PRO A 88 5.26 -7.13 -17.55
N SER A 89 4.51 -7.25 -18.65
CA SER A 89 4.94 -8.05 -19.80
C SER A 89 6.06 -7.38 -20.61
N TYR A 90 6.21 -6.06 -20.50
CA TYR A 90 7.23 -5.28 -21.20
C TYR A 90 8.42 -4.99 -20.27
N PRO A 91 9.63 -5.48 -20.58
CA PRO A 91 10.81 -5.33 -19.70
C PRO A 91 11.25 -3.89 -19.45
N ALA A 92 10.85 -2.94 -20.31
CA ALA A 92 11.14 -1.52 -20.13
C ALA A 92 10.32 -0.86 -19.01
N ILE A 93 9.23 -1.51 -18.58
CA ILE A 93 8.38 -1.03 -17.49
C ILE A 93 8.94 -1.58 -16.17
N ARG A 94 9.12 -0.69 -15.19
CA ARG A 94 9.57 -1.08 -13.85
C ARG A 94 8.57 -2.05 -13.22
N ASP A 95 9.07 -3.18 -12.72
CA ASP A 95 8.25 -4.16 -12.00
C ASP A 95 7.95 -3.67 -10.57
N ILE A 96 6.87 -2.91 -10.43
CA ILE A 96 6.38 -2.43 -9.14
C ILE A 96 5.63 -3.51 -8.34
N SER A 97 5.51 -4.74 -8.87
CA SER A 97 4.85 -5.85 -8.16
C SER A 97 5.66 -6.46 -7.02
N ARG A 98 6.92 -6.04 -6.90
CA ARG A 98 7.88 -6.49 -5.90
C ARG A 98 8.00 -5.57 -4.69
N TYR A 99 7.14 -4.56 -4.60
CA TYR A 99 7.00 -3.69 -3.44
C TYR A 99 5.99 -4.29 -2.46
N PHE A 100 6.44 -4.50 -1.23
CA PHE A 100 5.63 -5.06 -0.16
C PHE A 100 5.63 -4.12 1.05
N ILE A 101 4.47 -4.02 1.70
CA ILE A 101 4.33 -3.49 3.05
C ILE A 101 4.63 -4.65 3.99
N VAL A 102 5.60 -4.47 4.87
CA VAL A 102 5.97 -5.42 5.91
C VAL A 102 5.56 -4.85 7.26
N GLU A 103 4.67 -5.56 7.96
CA GLU A 103 4.11 -5.09 9.23
C GLU A 103 4.61 -5.91 10.43
N PHE A 104 4.93 -5.19 11.50
CA PHE A 104 5.51 -5.73 12.72
C PHE A 104 5.05 -4.90 13.94
N PRO A 105 5.23 -5.40 15.18
CA PRO A 105 4.86 -4.69 16.38
C PRO A 105 5.45 -3.27 16.45
N SER A 106 4.61 -2.28 16.79
CA SER A 106 4.98 -0.86 16.79
C SER A 106 6.01 -0.45 17.86
N ASP A 107 6.36 -1.36 18.77
CA ASP A 107 7.41 -1.20 19.78
C ASP A 107 8.83 -1.43 19.22
N LYS A 108 8.95 -1.94 17.97
CA LYS A 108 10.24 -2.08 17.28
C LYS A 108 10.73 -0.76 16.72
N ASP A 109 12.05 -0.57 16.74
CA ASP A 109 12.67 0.59 16.10
C ASP A 109 12.58 0.47 14.57
N LEU A 110 11.88 1.43 13.96
CA LEU A 110 11.60 1.44 12.52
C LEU A 110 12.88 1.40 11.67
N ARG A 111 13.92 2.13 12.11
CA ARG A 111 15.17 2.28 11.37
C ARG A 111 16.03 1.03 11.53
N GLU A 112 16.05 0.41 12.71
CA GLU A 112 16.70 -0.88 12.92
C GLU A 112 16.12 -1.95 11.99
N VAL A 113 14.79 -2.04 11.91
CA VAL A 113 14.11 -3.02 11.05
C VAL A 113 14.44 -2.76 9.58
N ALA A 114 14.25 -1.53 9.10
CA ALA A 114 14.55 -1.14 7.73
C ALA A 114 16.01 -1.43 7.34
N ASN A 115 16.97 -1.00 8.18
CA ASN A 115 18.40 -1.23 7.93
C ASN A 115 18.74 -2.73 7.92
N SER A 116 18.08 -3.55 8.75
CA SER A 116 18.32 -4.99 8.78
C SER A 116 17.83 -5.68 7.51
N TYR A 117 16.66 -5.29 7.01
CA TYR A 117 16.16 -5.76 5.71
C TYR A 117 17.06 -5.29 4.56
N GLN A 118 17.50 -4.03 4.57
CA GLN A 118 18.35 -3.44 3.53
C GLN A 118 19.69 -4.19 3.34
N LEU A 119 20.18 -4.88 4.37
CA LEU A 119 21.42 -5.68 4.31
C LEU A 119 21.22 -7.08 3.71
N ASN A 120 19.99 -7.52 3.48
CA ASN A 120 19.70 -8.83 2.90
C ASN A 120 19.87 -8.80 1.37
N SER A 121 20.53 -9.80 0.78
CA SER A 121 20.79 -9.88 -0.67
C SER A 121 19.52 -10.00 -1.53
N TYR A 122 18.40 -10.39 -0.95
CA TYR A 122 17.09 -10.46 -1.62
C TYR A 122 16.29 -9.16 -1.52
N VAL A 123 16.87 -8.10 -0.93
CA VAL A 123 16.23 -6.79 -0.77
C VAL A 123 16.99 -5.76 -1.61
N ILE A 124 16.26 -4.99 -2.41
CA ILE A 124 16.78 -3.85 -3.17
C ILE A 124 16.69 -2.59 -2.32
N THR A 125 15.51 -2.32 -1.76
CA THR A 125 15.28 -1.20 -0.84
C THR A 125 14.44 -1.65 0.35
N ALA A 126 14.69 -1.06 1.52
CA ALA A 126 13.83 -1.16 2.69
C ALA A 126 13.78 0.18 3.42
N GLU A 127 12.60 0.77 3.52
CA GLU A 127 12.42 2.11 4.08
C GLU A 127 11.16 2.23 4.96
N PRO A 128 11.16 3.15 5.94
CA PRO A 128 9.94 3.57 6.64
C PRO A 128 8.74 3.82 5.72
N TYR A 129 7.56 3.31 6.07
CA TYR A 129 6.34 3.67 5.35
C TYR A 129 5.96 5.13 5.69
N GLN A 130 6.12 6.04 4.74
CA GLN A 130 5.84 7.46 4.91
C GLN A 130 4.39 7.80 4.54
N ILE A 131 3.73 8.59 5.40
CA ILE A 131 2.41 9.14 5.13
C ILE A 131 2.59 10.56 4.60
N TYR A 132 2.07 10.81 3.40
CA TYR A 132 2.00 12.14 2.82
C TYR A 132 0.66 12.79 3.19
N THR A 133 0.70 14.08 3.49
CA THR A 133 -0.49 14.88 3.75
C THR A 133 -0.72 15.83 2.59
N CYS A 134 -1.99 16.07 2.24
CA CYS A 134 -2.33 17.06 1.23
C CYS A 134 -1.86 18.44 1.70
N LEU A 135 -1.17 19.16 0.81
CA LEU A 135 -0.89 20.58 1.01
C LEU A 135 -2.20 21.35 0.76
N PHE A 136 -2.81 21.92 1.79
CA PHE A 136 -4.08 22.66 1.69
C PHE A 136 -3.81 24.16 1.45
N THR A 137 -4.48 24.90 0.55
CA THR A 137 -5.78 25.65 0.66
C THR A 137 -5.91 26.47 -0.67
N PRO A 138 -7.08 26.93 -1.24
CA PRO A 138 -8.41 27.15 -0.66
C PRO A 138 -9.63 26.64 -1.47
N SER A 139 -10.81 26.75 -0.87
CA SER A 139 -12.15 26.48 -1.43
C SER A 139 -12.79 27.77 -1.97
N ASP A 140 -12.57 28.09 -3.26
CA ASP A 140 -12.87 29.40 -3.84
C ASP A 140 -14.02 29.40 -4.88
N PRO A 141 -15.18 30.04 -4.61
CA PRO A 141 -16.31 30.21 -5.55
C PRO A 141 -16.05 31.08 -6.79
N PHE A 142 -14.95 31.79 -6.86
CA PHE A 142 -14.37 32.27 -8.10
C PHE A 142 -12.92 32.44 -7.72
N PHE A 143 -12.07 31.46 -7.97
CA PHE A 143 -10.62 31.61 -7.85
C PHE A 143 -10.12 32.73 -8.80
N PRO A 144 -10.34 34.01 -8.48
CA PRO A 144 -11.21 34.89 -9.27
C PRO A 144 -10.44 35.56 -10.38
N ASP A 145 -10.86 35.29 -11.62
CA ASP A 145 -10.24 35.79 -12.86
C ASP A 145 -9.00 35.02 -13.37
N GLN A 146 -8.63 33.87 -12.76
CA GLN A 146 -7.70 32.86 -13.30
C GLN A 146 -6.64 33.36 -14.31
N TRP A 147 -5.82 34.34 -13.88
CA TRP A 147 -4.81 35.01 -14.70
C TRP A 147 -3.79 34.06 -15.35
N ALA A 148 -3.66 32.85 -14.82
CA ALA A 148 -2.65 31.89 -15.23
C ALA A 148 -2.76 31.51 -16.72
N LEU A 149 -3.99 31.36 -17.24
CA LEU A 149 -4.20 30.95 -18.63
C LEU A 149 -3.69 32.00 -19.64
N SER A 150 -3.92 33.28 -19.37
CA SER A 150 -3.37 34.36 -20.20
C SER A 150 -1.85 34.46 -20.05
N HIS A 151 -1.31 34.26 -18.84
CA HIS A 151 0.13 34.33 -18.60
C HIS A 151 0.93 33.20 -19.26
N VAL A 152 0.32 32.03 -19.46
CA VAL A 152 0.93 30.93 -20.23
C VAL A 152 0.57 30.98 -21.72
N ASN A 153 -0.05 32.07 -22.20
CA ASN A 153 -0.55 32.24 -23.57
C ASN A 153 -1.43 31.07 -24.05
N ALA A 154 -2.31 30.56 -23.17
CA ALA A 154 -3.15 29.40 -23.45
C ALA A 154 -4.05 29.62 -24.68
N GLU A 155 -4.54 30.84 -24.92
CA GLU A 155 -5.38 31.18 -26.09
C GLU A 155 -4.65 30.89 -27.42
N THR A 156 -3.42 31.39 -27.58
CA THR A 156 -2.59 31.12 -28.76
C THR A 156 -2.30 29.63 -28.92
N ALA A 157 -2.07 28.91 -27.80
CA ALA A 157 -1.88 27.47 -27.84
C ALA A 157 -3.14 26.73 -28.30
N TYR A 158 -4.33 27.21 -27.91
CA TYR A 158 -5.64 26.62 -28.25
C TYR A 158 -6.00 26.74 -29.73
N ASP A 159 -5.43 27.73 -30.45
CA ASP A 159 -5.51 27.85 -31.90
C ASP A 159 -4.68 26.78 -32.62
N TYR A 160 -3.60 26.30 -32.00
CA TYR A 160 -2.73 25.26 -32.54
C TYR A 160 -3.18 23.84 -32.15
N CYS A 161 -3.54 23.62 -30.89
CA CYS A 161 -3.91 22.31 -30.37
C CYS A 161 -4.79 22.44 -29.12
N ARG A 162 -5.86 21.63 -29.07
CA ARG A 162 -6.83 21.60 -27.95
C ARG A 162 -6.72 20.31 -27.13
N GLY A 163 -5.60 19.61 -27.28
CA GLY A 163 -5.41 18.24 -26.80
C GLY A 163 -5.76 17.20 -27.86
N SER A 164 -5.48 15.94 -27.52
CA SER A 164 -5.81 14.76 -28.31
C SER A 164 -6.35 13.67 -27.40
N ARG A 165 -7.26 12.84 -27.90
CA ARG A 165 -7.72 11.63 -27.20
C ARG A 165 -6.61 10.59 -27.02
N ASP A 166 -5.52 10.73 -27.77
CA ASP A 166 -4.36 9.86 -27.67
C ASP A 166 -3.42 10.25 -26.51
N VAL A 167 -3.63 11.42 -25.90
CA VAL A 167 -2.82 11.91 -24.77
C VAL A 167 -3.61 11.77 -23.48
N ILE A 168 -3.13 10.90 -22.59
CA ILE A 168 -3.74 10.64 -21.28
C ILE A 168 -2.97 11.41 -20.20
N ILE A 169 -3.69 12.21 -19.40
CA ILE A 169 -3.12 12.94 -18.25
C ILE A 169 -3.53 12.20 -16.98
N GLY A 170 -2.55 11.70 -16.23
CA GLY A 170 -2.77 11.12 -14.90
C GLY A 170 -2.62 12.18 -13.82
N ILE A 171 -3.66 12.39 -13.01
CA ILE A 171 -3.65 13.29 -11.85
C ILE A 171 -3.66 12.43 -10.58
N VAL A 172 -2.65 12.58 -9.73
CA VAL A 172 -2.55 11.90 -8.43
C VAL A 172 -2.88 12.91 -7.34
N ASP A 173 -4.15 12.92 -6.93
CA ASP A 173 -4.70 13.84 -5.91
C ASP A 173 -5.78 13.09 -5.11
N SER A 174 -6.55 13.81 -4.31
CA SER A 174 -7.67 13.35 -3.49
C SER A 174 -8.85 12.73 -4.26
N GLY A 175 -8.82 12.78 -5.59
CA GLY A 175 -9.87 12.29 -6.48
C GLY A 175 -10.50 13.42 -7.29
N ILE A 176 -11.59 13.11 -7.99
CA ILE A 176 -12.30 14.03 -8.86
C ILE A 176 -13.81 13.85 -8.68
N ASP A 177 -14.56 14.96 -8.65
CA ASP A 177 -16.02 14.91 -8.74
C ASP A 177 -16.43 14.73 -10.20
N THR A 178 -16.73 13.48 -10.59
CA THR A 178 -17.10 13.13 -11.97
C THR A 178 -18.49 13.61 -12.38
N ALA A 179 -19.28 14.18 -11.45
CA ALA A 179 -20.60 14.73 -11.74
C ALA A 179 -20.58 16.26 -11.93
N HIS A 180 -19.44 16.92 -11.77
CA HIS A 180 -19.31 18.35 -11.94
C HIS A 180 -19.49 18.75 -13.42
N ALA A 181 -20.34 19.74 -13.71
CA ALA A 181 -20.76 20.06 -15.08
C ALA A 181 -19.63 20.53 -16.03
N ASP A 182 -18.54 21.07 -15.47
CA ASP A 182 -17.37 21.57 -16.21
C ASP A 182 -16.25 20.53 -16.42
N LEU A 183 -16.46 19.28 -15.98
CA LEU A 183 -15.53 18.15 -16.17
C LEU A 183 -16.13 17.11 -17.14
#